data_AF-A0A3B3IRR5-F1
#
_entry.id   AF-A0A3B3IRR5-F1
#
_cell.length_a   1.000
_cell.length_b   1.000
_cell.length_c   1.000
_cell.angle_alpha   90.00
_cell.angle_beta   90.00
_cell.angle_gamma   90.00
#
_symmetry.space_group_name_H-M   'P 1'
#
loop_
_entity.id
_entity.type
_entity.pdbx_description
1 polymer ?
#
loop_
_entity_poly.entity_id
_entity_poly.type
_entity_poly.pdbx_seq_one_letter_code
_entity_poly.pdbx_strand_id
1 'polypeptide(L)' 'MDSLEWNWALVYELSGEHHDEEWSVKTYQEVAQKFVETHPEFIGIKIIYSDHRWGMRTLATPCMTTRKL' A
#
# COMPACT_ATOMS: atom_id res chain seq x y z
N MET A 1 4.12 -24.87 5.16
CA MET A 1 4.78 -23.73 5.83
C MET A 1 5.36 -22.91 4.70
N ASP A 2 4.49 -22.18 4.02
CA ASP A 2 4.81 -21.60 2.72
C ASP A 2 5.42 -20.22 2.91
N SER A 3 6.74 -20.19 2.71
CA SER A 3 7.39 -19.29 1.75
C SER A 3 6.77 -17.90 1.60
N LEU A 4 7.14 -17.00 2.52
CA LEU A 4 7.54 -15.62 2.21
C LEU A 4 6.65 -14.93 1.15
N GLU A 5 5.36 -14.82 1.43
CA GLU A 5 4.59 -13.67 0.97
C GLU A 5 5.25 -12.45 1.61
N TRP A 6 6.05 -11.73 0.83
CA TRP A 6 6.56 -10.42 1.20
C TRP A 6 5.38 -9.48 1.30
N ASN A 7 4.70 -9.53 2.45
CA ASN A 7 3.61 -8.66 2.82
C ASN A 7 4.19 -7.24 2.85
N TRP A 8 3.88 -6.41 1.85
CA TRP A 8 4.26 -5.00 1.87
C TRP A 8 3.56 -4.36 3.07
N ALA A 9 4.32 -4.21 4.16
CA ALA A 9 4.05 -3.45 5.37
C ALA A 9 2.56 -3.16 5.66
N LEU A 10 1.74 -4.19 5.84
CA LEU A 10 0.39 -4.00 6.37
C LEU A 10 0.50 -3.51 7.81
N VAL A 11 -0.27 -2.48 8.14
CA VAL A 11 -0.41 -2.04 9.53
C VAL A 11 -1.25 -3.08 10.26
N TYR A 12 -0.76 -3.55 11.40
CA TYR A 12 -1.41 -4.63 12.14
C TYR A 12 -1.82 -4.17 13.54
N GLU A 13 -2.83 -4.85 14.08
CA GLU A 13 -3.25 -4.70 15.48
C GLU A 13 -2.77 -5.87 16.35
N LEU A 14 -2.82 -5.70 17.67
CA LEU A 14 -2.46 -6.76 18.62
C LEU A 14 -3.39 -7.99 18.51
N SER A 15 -4.60 -7.80 17.98
CA SER A 15 -5.55 -8.87 17.64
C SER A 15 -5.08 -9.75 16.47
N GLY A 16 -4.07 -9.32 15.70
CA GLY A 16 -3.64 -9.96 14.46
C GLY A 16 -4.44 -9.53 13.23
N GLU A 17 -5.36 -8.56 13.38
CA GLU A 17 -6.01 -7.89 12.25
C GLU A 17 -4.98 -7.10 11.42
N HIS A 18 -5.13 -7.13 10.11
CA HIS A 18 -4.28 -6.41 9.17
C HIS A 18 -5.10 -5.40 8.38
N HIS A 19 -4.58 -4.18 8.28
CA HIS A 19 -5.18 -3.07 7.56
C HIS A 19 -4.61 -2.96 6.14
N ASP A 20 -5.47 -2.59 5.19
CA ASP A 20 -5.09 -2.42 3.80
C ASP A 20 -4.37 -1.09 3.51
N GLU A 21 -4.02 -0.91 2.24
CA GLU A 21 -3.34 0.31 1.78
C GLU A 21 -4.24 1.55 1.90
N GLU A 22 -5.56 1.41 1.67
CA GLU A 22 -6.52 2.51 1.79
C GLU A 22 -6.61 3.02 3.22
N TRP A 23 -6.68 2.11 4.19
CA TRP A 23 -6.64 2.41 5.61
C TRP A 23 -5.34 3.14 5.97
N SER A 24 -4.21 2.70 5.43
CA SER A 24 -2.91 3.30 5.69
C SER A 24 -2.84 4.75 5.18
N VAL A 25 -3.28 5.00 3.94
CA VAL A 25 -3.32 6.36 3.36
C VAL A 25 -4.23 7.27 4.18
N LYS A 26 -5.39 6.78 4.60
CA LYS A 26 -6.33 7.52 5.45
C LYS A 26 -5.71 7.86 6.80
N THR A 27 -5.06 6.90 7.47
CA THR A 27 -4.40 7.13 8.75
C THR A 27 -3.30 8.19 8.64
N TYR A 28 -2.48 8.15 7.59
CA TYR A 28 -1.47 9.19 7.36
C TYR A 28 -2.09 10.57 7.16
N GLN A 29 -3.20 10.67 6.43
CA GLN A 29 -3.94 11.93 6.28
C GLN A 29 -4.45 12.45 7.63
N GLU A 30 -5.09 11.60 8.43
CA GLU A 30 -5.65 11.97 9.74
C GLU A 30 -4.55 12.43 10.72
N VAL A 31 -3.42 11.73 10.75
CA VAL A 31 -2.27 12.09 11.59
C VAL A 31 -1.67 13.43 11.14
N ALA A 32 -1.52 13.64 9.83
CA ALA A 32 -1.02 14.91 9.30
C ALA A 32 -1.95 16.08 9.65
N GLN A 33 -3.27 15.90 9.56
CA GLN A 33 -4.24 16.92 9.95
C GLN A 33 -4.13 17.29 11.43
N LYS A 34 -4.08 16.29 12.32
CA LYS A 34 -3.86 16.51 13.76
C LYS A 34 -2.54 17.21 14.06
N PHE A 35 -1.50 16.93 13.27
CA PHE A 35 -0.21 17.59 13.43
C PHE A 35 -0.28 19.08 13.04
N VAL A 36 -0.95 19.40 11.93
CA VAL A 36 -1.15 20.79 11.48
C VAL A 36 -1.91 21.63 12.51
N GLU A 37 -2.86 21.05 13.26
CA GLU A 37 -3.59 21.75 14.33
C GLU A 37 -2.66 22.34 15.40
N THR A 38 -1.51 21.69 15.65
CA THR A 38 -0.53 22.13 16.66
C THR A 38 0.68 22.84 16.06
N HIS A 39 0.90 22.72 14.74
CA HIS A 39 2.04 23.28 14.01
C HIS A 39 1.55 23.93 12.70
N PRO A 40 1.04 25.18 12.74
CA PRO A 40 0.46 25.84 11.57
C PRO A 40 1.47 26.17 10.46
N GLU A 41 2.76 26.16 10.76
CA GLU A 41 3.85 26.27 9.77
C GLU A 41 4.05 25.00 8.94
N PHE A 42 3.53 23.87 9.41
CA PHE A 42 3.58 22.60 8.70
C PHE A 42 2.48 22.54 7.63
N ILE A 43 2.88 22.37 6.37
CA ILE A 43 1.93 22.35 5.24
C ILE A 43 1.20 21.00 5.12
N GLY A 44 1.86 19.90 5.51
CA GLY A 44 1.31 18.54 5.39
C GLY A 44 2.28 17.54 4.76
N ILE A 45 1.74 16.42 4.31
CA ILE A 45 2.50 15.32 3.68
C ILE A 45 1.83 14.86 2.38
N LYS A 46 2.62 14.20 1.52
CA LYS A 46 2.13 13.49 0.33
C LYS A 46 2.83 12.15 0.23
N ILE A 47 2.06 11.10 -0.05
CA ILE A 47 2.56 9.74 -0.18
C ILE A 47 2.85 9.46 -1.66
N ILE A 48 4.02 8.89 -1.93
CA ILE A 48 4.36 8.30 -3.22
C ILE A 48 4.37 6.79 -3.01
N TYR A 49 3.41 6.10 -3.62
CA TYR A 49 3.33 4.64 -3.54
C TYR A 49 4.48 4.03 -4.36
N SER A 50 5.19 3.08 -3.76
CA SER A 50 6.31 2.40 -4.40
C SER A 50 6.38 0.95 -3.97
N ASP A 51 6.72 0.08 -4.91
CA ASP A 51 6.88 -1.36 -4.73
C ASP A 51 8.36 -1.76 -4.95
N HIS A 52 8.79 -2.88 -4.36
CA HIS A 52 10.07 -3.50 -4.60
C HIS A 52 10.24 -3.95 -6.06
N ARG A 53 11.25 -3.41 -6.73
CA ARG A 53 11.57 -3.65 -8.16
C ARG A 53 11.79 -5.13 -8.52
N TRP A 54 12.09 -6.01 -7.55
CA TRP A 54 12.40 -7.42 -7.77
C TRP A 54 11.27 -8.42 -7.48
N GLY A 55 10.02 -8.01 -7.65
CA GLY A 55 8.91 -8.96 -7.69
C GLY A 55 9.04 -9.91 -8.88
N MET A 56 9.39 -11.18 -8.64
CA MET A 56 9.12 -12.26 -9.59
C MET A 56 7.59 -12.38 -9.74
N ARG A 57 7.00 -11.55 -10.60
CA ARG A 57 5.68 -11.84 -11.17
C ARG A 57 5.87 -13.04 -12.07
N THR A 58 5.48 -14.23 -11.61
CA THR A 58 5.32 -15.40 -12.48
C THR A 58 4.42 -15.01 -13.65
N LEU A 59 5.05 -14.90 -14.83
CA LEU A 59 4.38 -14.67 -16.10
C LEU A 59 3.54 -15.91 -16.44
N ALA A 60 2.23 -15.85 -16.22
CA ALA A 60 1.29 -16.73 -16.90
C ALA A 60 -0.11 -16.14 -16.94
N THR A 61 -0.28 -14.94 -17.52
CA THR A 61 -1.52 -14.65 -18.24
C THR A 61 -1.27 -14.97 -19.72
N PRO A 62 -1.86 -16.03 -20.29
CA PRO A 62 -1.77 -16.25 -21.72
C PRO A 62 -2.47 -15.09 -22.42
N CYS A 63 -1.76 -14.42 -23.32
CA CYS A 63 -2.34 -13.45 -24.23
C CYS A 63 -3.38 -14.18 -25.10
N MET A 64 -4.65 -14.07 -24.72
CA MET A 64 -5.74 -14.47 -25.62
C MET A 64 -5.86 -13.42 -26.71
N THR A 65 -5.20 -13.67 -27.84
CA THR A 65 -5.44 -12.94 -29.09
C THR A 65 -6.80 -13.40 -29.65
N THR A 66 -7.87 -12.68 -29.37
CA THR A 66 -9.08 -12.78 -30.19
C THR A 66 -8.82 -12.06 -31.51
N ARG A 67 -8.43 -12.83 -32.54
CA ARG A 67 -8.61 -12.39 -33.93
C ARG A 67 -10.11 -12.21 -34.15
N LYS A 68 -10.57 -10.97 -34.32
CA LYS A 68 -11.86 -10.72 -34.98
C LYS A 68 -11.73 -11.20 -36.42
N LEU A 69 -12.58 -12.15 -36.80
CA LEU A 69 -12.94 -12.43 -38.18
C LEU A 69 -13.75 -11.26 -38.75
#